data_AF-A0A251W9I5-F1
#
_entry.id   AF-A0A251W9I5-F1
#
_cell.length_a   1.000
_cell.length_b   1.000
_cell.length_c   1.000
_cell.angle_alpha   90.00
_cell.angle_beta   90.00
_cell.angle_gamma   90.00
#
_symmetry.space_group_name_H-M   'P 1'
#
loop_
_entity.id
_entity.type
_entity.pdbx_description
1 polymer ?
#
loop_
_entity_poly.entity_id
_entity_poly.type
_entity_poly.pdbx_seq_one_letter_code
_entity_poly.pdbx_strand_id
1 'polypeptide(L)'
;MTEDRALLDRLLGAYARSTPTAQQHPIDFLSRYVPVYVFEQTLLPSKTIRPLLPQFLWLMHLAGYFGGVWLRDAFIRFPVPNSPNPRPGFPPNENSFATAVARINTALMALNYDAAALAYAEESLRGASLQGLVDSYGYNAGYLEQILTHSQPINAVAPANYFTYQGELLLDGVYSVPAIRPLKFWRSQVSLAASRSNSRYAAIAEGTGGLDSLLSIQSNAILRGKLTWSPQNVFLSIANYDQPTYDLLLVTSAYFLQCVQATAQAALASSALGQASWAKAATRSNAMLIPYSSSYGVGLFDNMGQLPTFTVS
;
A
#
# COMPACT_ATOMS: atom_id res chain seq x y z
N MET A 1 -10.09 12.56 10.85
CA MET A 1 -8.74 12.14 11.28
C MET A 1 -8.41 12.89 12.55
N THR A 2 -7.61 12.30 13.45
CA THR A 2 -7.24 12.95 14.72
C THR A 2 -5.75 12.78 14.93
N GLU A 3 -5.06 13.90 15.14
CA GLU A 3 -3.63 13.92 15.45
C GLU A 3 -3.35 13.23 16.80
N ASP A 4 -2.30 12.39 16.84
CA ASP A 4 -1.85 11.70 18.05
C ASP A 4 -0.33 11.61 18.07
N ARG A 5 0.32 12.72 18.47
CA ARG A 5 1.78 12.79 18.61
C ARG A 5 2.33 11.76 19.59
N ALA A 6 1.62 11.51 20.69
CA ALA A 6 2.07 10.55 21.70
C ALA A 6 2.12 9.12 21.13
N LEU A 7 1.21 8.75 20.23
CA LEU A 7 1.33 7.51 19.48
C LEU A 7 2.52 7.54 18.53
N LEU A 8 2.71 8.61 17.76
CA LEU A 8 3.84 8.73 16.83
C LEU A 8 5.20 8.61 17.56
N ASP A 9 5.38 9.29 18.70
CA ASP A 9 6.59 9.26 19.51
C ASP A 9 6.85 7.85 20.08
N ARG A 10 5.79 7.16 20.54
CA ARG A 10 5.91 5.76 20.98
C ARG A 10 6.34 4.84 19.85
N LEU A 11 5.81 5.05 18.64
CA LEU A 11 6.21 4.29 17.45
C LEU A 11 7.66 4.58 17.07
N LEU A 12 8.09 5.84 17.13
CA LEU A 12 9.48 6.23 16.86
C LEU A 12 10.44 5.59 17.86
N GLY A 13 10.12 5.64 19.16
CA GLY A 13 10.93 4.97 20.18
C GLY A 13 10.98 3.45 20.01
N ALA A 14 9.87 2.82 19.59
CA ALA A 14 9.84 1.39 19.28
C ALA A 14 10.66 1.05 18.02
N TYR A 15 10.59 1.89 16.99
CA TYR A 15 11.40 1.79 15.78
C TYR A 15 12.89 1.86 16.11
N ALA A 16 13.30 2.86 16.91
CA ALA A 16 14.68 3.04 17.34
C ALA A 16 15.24 1.86 18.14
N ARG A 17 14.42 1.24 19.00
CA ARG A 17 14.84 0.05 19.77
C ARG A 17 14.97 -1.21 18.91
N SER A 18 14.22 -1.30 17.80
CA SER A 18 14.15 -2.50 16.96
C SER A 18 14.96 -2.41 15.67
N THR A 19 15.49 -1.22 15.35
CA THR A 19 16.24 -0.95 14.12
C THR A 19 17.65 -0.48 14.47
N PRO A 20 18.71 -1.13 13.94
CA PRO A 20 20.09 -0.70 14.16
C PRO A 20 20.28 0.77 13.80
N THR A 21 21.03 1.53 14.59
CA THR A 21 21.23 2.98 14.40
C THR A 21 21.67 3.35 12.98
N ALA A 22 22.55 2.56 12.37
CA ALA A 22 23.02 2.76 11.00
C ALA A 22 21.93 2.60 9.92
N GLN A 23 20.80 1.98 10.27
CA GLN A 23 19.66 1.73 9.37
C GLN A 23 18.45 2.62 9.74
N GLN A 24 18.54 3.43 10.79
CA GLN A 24 17.46 4.32 11.18
C GLN A 24 17.34 5.47 10.17
N HIS A 25 16.19 5.55 9.50
CA HIS A 25 15.94 6.57 8.49
C HIS A 25 14.50 7.10 8.61
N PRO A 26 14.28 8.43 8.53
CA PRO A 26 12.93 9.04 8.63
C PRO A 26 11.90 8.40 7.70
N ILE A 27 12.31 8.05 6.49
CA ILE A 27 11.43 7.46 5.48
C ILE A 27 11.18 5.98 5.70
N ASP A 28 12.17 5.26 6.21
CA ASP A 28 11.93 3.88 6.61
C ASP A 28 10.92 3.82 7.78
N PHE A 29 11.04 4.74 8.74
CA PHE A 29 10.05 4.89 9.81
C PHE A 29 8.66 5.24 9.27
N LEU A 30 8.53 6.31 8.48
CA LEU A 30 7.24 6.82 8.01
C LEU A 30 6.58 5.95 6.94
N SER A 31 7.34 5.45 5.98
CA SER A 31 6.80 4.79 4.79
C SER A 31 6.82 3.26 4.88
N ARG A 32 7.59 2.67 5.81
CA ARG A 32 7.51 1.23 6.13
C ARG A 32 6.96 0.98 7.53
N TYR A 33 7.65 1.42 8.58
CA TYR A 33 7.35 0.99 9.95
C TYR A 33 5.94 1.40 10.41
N VAL A 34 5.55 2.66 10.19
CA VAL A 34 4.22 3.19 10.55
C VAL A 34 3.10 2.46 9.78
N PRO A 35 3.12 2.34 8.44
CA PRO A 35 2.15 1.56 7.70
C PRO A 35 2.05 0.13 8.17
N VAL A 36 3.18 -0.58 8.33
CA VAL A 36 3.19 -1.96 8.81
C VAL A 36 2.49 -2.05 10.17
N TYR A 37 2.82 -1.18 11.12
CA TYR A 37 2.15 -1.15 12.42
C TYR A 37 0.63 -0.98 12.26
N VAL A 38 0.18 0.00 11.49
CA VAL A 38 -1.25 0.28 11.29
C VAL A 38 -1.96 -0.93 10.67
N PHE A 39 -1.42 -1.50 9.59
CA PHE A 39 -2.01 -2.66 8.92
C PHE A 39 -2.04 -3.91 9.81
N GLU A 40 -0.99 -4.13 10.62
CA GLU A 40 -1.00 -5.21 11.61
C GLU A 40 -2.08 -5.03 12.68
N GLN A 41 -2.49 -3.79 12.99
CA GLN A 41 -3.60 -3.55 13.91
C GLN A 41 -4.97 -3.68 13.24
N THR A 42 -5.11 -3.19 12.00
CA THR A 42 -6.40 -3.13 11.30
C THR A 42 -6.85 -4.46 10.73
N LEU A 43 -5.90 -5.31 10.33
CA LEU A 43 -6.13 -6.63 9.77
C LEU A 43 -6.44 -7.71 10.83
N LEU A 44 -6.54 -7.36 12.12
CA LEU A 44 -6.96 -8.31 13.16
C LEU A 44 -8.49 -8.48 13.14
N PRO A 45 -9.03 -9.71 12.97
CA PRO A 45 -10.47 -9.97 12.93
C PRO A 45 -11.24 -9.55 14.19
N SER A 46 -10.68 -9.82 15.36
CA SER A 46 -11.36 -9.77 16.66
C SER A 46 -11.03 -8.53 17.49
N LYS A 47 -10.23 -7.59 16.97
CA LYS A 47 -9.81 -6.42 17.73
C LYS A 47 -10.77 -5.24 17.54
N THR A 48 -11.35 -4.75 18.63
CA THR A 48 -12.12 -3.50 18.64
C THR A 48 -11.14 -2.31 18.57
N ILE A 49 -10.77 -1.92 17.37
CA ILE A 49 -9.88 -0.75 17.15
C ILE A 49 -10.63 0.52 16.75
N ARG A 50 -11.97 0.53 16.77
CA ARG A 50 -12.78 1.70 16.39
C ARG A 50 -12.31 3.02 17.03
N PRO A 51 -11.97 3.07 18.33
CA PRO A 51 -11.51 4.32 18.95
C PRO A 51 -10.19 4.85 18.39
N LEU A 52 -9.37 3.98 17.77
CA LEU A 52 -8.04 4.31 17.24
C LEU A 52 -8.06 4.59 15.73
N LEU A 53 -9.18 4.37 15.03
CA LEU A 53 -9.27 4.58 13.59
C LEU A 53 -8.95 6.02 13.17
N PRO A 54 -9.44 7.07 13.86
CA PRO A 54 -9.09 8.45 13.51
C PRO A 54 -7.58 8.74 13.56
N GLN A 55 -6.88 8.15 14.53
CA GLN A 55 -5.43 8.28 14.72
C GLN A 55 -4.66 7.48 13.67
N PHE A 56 -5.11 6.26 13.34
CA PHE A 56 -4.50 5.47 12.28
C PHE A 56 -4.66 6.14 10.90
N LEU A 57 -5.82 6.72 10.60
CA LEU A 57 -6.01 7.50 9.36
C LEU A 57 -5.04 8.69 9.28
N TRP A 58 -4.81 9.37 10.41
CA TRP A 58 -3.81 10.46 10.48
C TRP A 58 -2.38 9.95 10.25
N LEU A 59 -1.98 8.85 10.89
CA LEU A 59 -0.67 8.23 10.68
C LEU A 59 -0.46 7.83 9.21
N MET A 60 -1.48 7.26 8.57
CA MET A 60 -1.41 6.86 7.16
C MET A 60 -1.37 8.07 6.21
N HIS A 61 -2.06 9.16 6.56
CA HIS A 61 -1.95 10.43 5.85
C HIS A 61 -0.51 10.97 5.91
N LEU A 62 0.11 11.01 7.10
CA LEU A 62 1.50 11.42 7.26
C LEU A 62 2.47 10.54 6.47
N ALA A 63 2.32 9.22 6.61
CA ALA A 63 3.14 8.22 5.91
C ALA A 63 3.06 8.39 4.39
N GLY A 64 1.85 8.61 3.85
CA GLY A 64 1.63 8.87 2.45
C GLY A 64 2.27 10.18 2.01
N TYR A 65 1.89 11.29 2.63
CA TYR A 65 2.36 12.63 2.27
C TYR A 65 3.89 12.72 2.26
N PHE A 66 4.56 12.32 3.35
CA PHE A 66 6.01 12.39 3.41
C PHE A 66 6.71 11.33 2.54
N GLY A 67 6.07 10.21 2.24
CA GLY A 67 6.56 9.28 1.21
C GLY A 67 6.60 9.93 -0.19
N GLY A 68 5.59 10.73 -0.51
CA GLY A 68 5.55 11.52 -1.76
C GLY A 68 6.63 12.61 -1.78
N VAL A 69 6.75 13.38 -0.70
CA VAL A 69 7.79 14.41 -0.54
C VAL A 69 9.19 13.82 -0.69
N TRP A 70 9.44 12.66 -0.08
CA TRP A 70 10.73 11.98 -0.23
C TRP A 70 11.00 11.58 -1.68
N LEU A 71 10.03 11.00 -2.38
CA LEU A 71 10.24 10.59 -3.76
C LEU A 71 10.52 11.80 -4.66
N ARG A 72 9.80 12.91 -4.44
CA ARG A 72 10.06 14.19 -5.11
C ARG A 72 11.50 14.64 -4.87
N ASP A 73 11.96 14.65 -3.62
CA ASP A 73 13.33 15.05 -3.27
C ASP A 73 14.38 14.12 -3.85
N ALA A 74 14.10 12.82 -3.92
CA ALA A 74 14.96 11.86 -4.58
C ALA A 74 15.07 12.14 -6.09
N PHE A 75 13.99 12.52 -6.77
CA PHE A 75 14.04 12.95 -8.18
C PHE A 75 14.75 14.29 -8.38
N ILE A 76 14.67 15.21 -7.42
CA ILE A 76 15.44 16.46 -7.47
C ILE A 76 16.93 16.17 -7.34
N ARG A 77 17.31 15.33 -6.37
CA ARG A 77 18.71 14.94 -6.10
C ARG A 77 19.32 14.08 -7.20
N PHE A 78 18.51 13.23 -7.83
CA PHE A 78 18.90 12.36 -8.95
C PHE A 78 18.05 12.70 -10.17
N PRO A 79 18.38 13.80 -10.89
CA PRO A 79 17.58 14.26 -12.02
C PRO A 79 17.41 13.19 -13.08
N VAL A 80 16.18 13.09 -13.58
CA VAL A 80 15.85 12.27 -14.74
C VAL A 80 16.22 13.05 -16.00
N PRO A 81 17.03 12.48 -16.91
CA PRO A 81 17.35 13.14 -18.18
C PRO A 81 16.05 13.52 -18.93
N ASN A 82 15.98 14.79 -19.38
CA ASN A 82 14.82 15.35 -20.09
C ASN A 82 13.51 15.46 -19.27
N SER A 83 13.54 15.26 -17.95
CA SER A 83 12.40 15.59 -17.08
C SER A 83 12.39 17.08 -16.76
N PRO A 84 11.21 17.73 -16.69
CA PRO A 84 11.10 18.99 -15.96
C PRO A 84 11.53 18.75 -14.51
N ASN A 85 12.58 19.44 -14.06
CA ASN A 85 13.09 19.36 -12.69
C ASN A 85 13.49 20.77 -12.21
N PRO A 86 12.88 21.32 -11.15
CA PRO A 86 11.75 20.76 -10.40
C PRO A 86 10.49 20.69 -11.26
N ARG A 87 9.58 19.78 -10.88
CA ARG A 87 8.31 19.57 -11.59
C ARG A 87 7.33 20.68 -11.25
N PRO A 88 6.32 20.93 -12.12
CA PRO A 88 5.18 21.75 -11.73
C PRO A 88 4.54 21.14 -10.49
N GLY A 89 4.49 21.93 -9.43
CA GLY A 89 3.87 21.56 -8.18
C GLY A 89 2.61 22.37 -7.93
N PHE A 90 1.74 21.84 -7.10
CA PHE A 90 0.50 22.50 -6.69
C PHE A 90 0.43 22.50 -5.17
N PRO A 91 0.08 23.64 -4.54
CA PRO A 91 -0.04 23.69 -3.10
C PRO A 91 -1.17 22.76 -2.63
N PRO A 92 -0.95 21.97 -1.56
CA PRO A 92 -2.01 21.18 -0.94
C PRO A 92 -3.19 22.07 -0.56
N ASN A 93 -4.40 21.64 -0.90
CA ASN A 93 -5.63 22.32 -0.49
C ASN A 93 -6.73 21.29 -0.19
N GLU A 94 -7.82 21.74 0.43
CA GLU A 94 -8.95 20.87 0.80
C GLU A 94 -9.50 20.08 -0.39
N ASN A 95 -9.62 20.71 -1.56
CA ASN A 95 -10.12 20.06 -2.77
C ASN A 95 -9.24 18.88 -3.22
N SER A 96 -7.93 18.94 -2.95
CA SER A 96 -6.98 17.86 -3.24
C SER A 96 -7.29 16.59 -2.43
N PHE A 97 -7.99 16.72 -1.30
CA PHE A 97 -8.34 15.62 -0.41
C PHE A 97 -9.83 15.27 -0.37
N ALA A 98 -10.71 16.10 -0.96
CA ALA A 98 -12.17 15.93 -0.89
C ALA A 98 -12.61 14.52 -1.33
N THR A 99 -12.08 14.04 -2.46
CA THR A 99 -12.37 12.70 -2.96
C THR A 99 -11.86 11.60 -2.01
N ALA A 100 -10.70 11.78 -1.38
CA ALA A 100 -10.16 10.82 -0.40
C ALA A 100 -11.03 10.75 0.86
N VAL A 101 -11.48 11.91 1.37
CA VAL A 101 -12.36 12.00 2.54
C VAL A 101 -13.68 11.29 2.30
N ALA A 102 -14.31 11.52 1.13
CA ALA A 102 -15.56 10.83 0.77
C ALA A 102 -15.40 9.31 0.78
N ARG A 103 -14.29 8.80 0.22
CA ARG A 103 -13.99 7.35 0.17
C ARG A 103 -13.76 6.76 1.56
N ILE A 104 -13.04 7.48 2.43
CA ILE A 104 -12.83 7.07 3.83
C ILE A 104 -14.19 6.95 4.52
N ASN A 105 -15.06 7.93 4.36
CA ASN A 105 -16.39 7.91 4.97
C ASN A 105 -17.23 6.72 4.49
N THR A 106 -17.20 6.39 3.19
CA THR A 106 -17.86 5.18 2.67
C THR A 106 -17.36 3.91 3.35
N ALA A 107 -16.04 3.75 3.48
CA ALA A 107 -15.44 2.60 4.15
C ALA A 107 -15.85 2.53 5.64
N LEU A 108 -15.82 3.66 6.34
CA LEU A 108 -16.17 3.74 7.75
C LEU A 108 -17.66 3.47 8.01
N MET A 109 -18.55 3.92 7.12
CA MET A 109 -19.99 3.61 7.20
C MET A 109 -20.25 2.10 7.07
N ALA A 110 -19.54 1.43 6.16
CA ALA A 110 -19.67 -0.02 5.96
C ALA A 110 -19.30 -0.82 7.23
N LEU A 111 -18.47 -0.28 8.13
CA LEU A 111 -18.11 -0.95 9.38
C LEU A 111 -19.28 -1.06 10.36
N ASN A 112 -20.36 -0.29 10.19
CA ASN A 112 -21.47 -0.26 11.16
C ASN A 112 -22.31 -1.54 11.14
N TYR A 113 -22.34 -2.27 10.01
CA TYR A 113 -23.17 -3.45 9.83
C TYR A 113 -22.39 -4.59 9.19
N ASP A 114 -22.67 -5.82 9.61
CA ASP A 114 -21.97 -7.02 9.10
C ASP A 114 -22.18 -7.23 7.60
N ALA A 115 -23.42 -7.10 7.14
CA ALA A 115 -23.75 -7.22 5.71
C ALA A 115 -23.08 -6.11 4.88
N ALA A 116 -23.05 -4.87 5.38
CA ALA A 116 -22.41 -3.76 4.70
C ALA A 116 -20.88 -3.93 4.62
N ALA A 117 -20.25 -4.45 5.67
CA ALA A 117 -18.83 -4.75 5.66
C ALA A 117 -18.47 -5.84 4.65
N LEU A 118 -19.29 -6.90 4.56
CA LEU A 118 -19.12 -7.98 3.57
C LEU A 118 -19.28 -7.48 2.13
N ALA A 119 -20.33 -6.70 1.87
CA ALA A 119 -20.57 -6.10 0.56
C ALA A 119 -19.40 -5.20 0.15
N TYR A 120 -19.00 -4.28 1.04
CA TYR A 120 -17.87 -3.38 0.79
C TYR A 120 -16.56 -4.14 0.57
N ALA A 121 -16.28 -5.19 1.35
CA ALA A 121 -15.08 -6.01 1.18
C ALA A 121 -15.06 -6.67 -0.21
N GLU A 122 -16.17 -7.26 -0.66
CA GLU A 122 -16.27 -7.91 -1.97
C GLU A 122 -16.11 -6.89 -3.10
N GLU A 123 -16.85 -5.79 -3.02
CA GLU A 123 -16.81 -4.67 -3.96
C GLU A 123 -15.42 -4.03 -4.06
N SER A 124 -14.70 -3.93 -2.93
CA SER A 124 -13.37 -3.32 -2.91
C SER A 124 -12.31 -4.12 -3.65
N LEU A 125 -12.51 -5.43 -3.90
CA LEU A 125 -11.59 -6.23 -4.71
C LEU A 125 -11.47 -5.68 -6.13
N ARG A 126 -12.62 -5.28 -6.71
CA ARG A 126 -12.74 -4.73 -8.07
C ARG A 126 -12.76 -3.21 -8.10
N GLY A 127 -13.03 -2.57 -6.97
CA GLY A 127 -13.02 -1.12 -6.81
C GLY A 127 -14.36 -0.49 -7.11
N ALA A 128 -15.41 -0.79 -6.33
CA ALA A 128 -16.69 -0.07 -6.42
C ALA A 128 -16.51 1.46 -6.48
N SER A 129 -16.54 2.01 -7.70
CA SER A 129 -16.23 3.40 -8.09
C SER A 129 -14.76 3.89 -7.96
N LEU A 130 -13.77 3.00 -7.77
CA LEU A 130 -12.36 3.29 -7.44
C LEU A 130 -11.35 2.33 -8.13
N GLN A 131 -10.03 2.58 -7.97
CA GLN A 131 -9.02 1.53 -8.17
C GLN A 131 -9.18 0.47 -7.08
N GLY A 132 -9.49 -0.77 -7.46
CA GLY A 132 -9.70 -1.89 -6.55
C GLY A 132 -8.43 -2.37 -5.84
N LEU A 133 -8.60 -3.20 -4.81
CA LEU A 133 -7.49 -3.82 -4.08
C LEU A 133 -6.64 -4.74 -4.98
N VAL A 134 -7.28 -5.48 -5.90
CA VAL A 134 -6.57 -6.37 -6.83
C VAL A 134 -5.83 -5.57 -7.89
N ASP A 135 -6.43 -4.48 -8.35
CA ASP A 135 -5.79 -3.51 -9.23
C ASP A 135 -4.55 -2.88 -8.56
N SER A 136 -4.72 -2.41 -7.32
CA SER A 136 -3.63 -1.84 -6.53
C SER A 136 -2.50 -2.84 -6.29
N TYR A 137 -2.82 -4.10 -6.00
CA TYR A 137 -1.81 -5.15 -5.87
C TYR A 137 -1.06 -5.35 -7.19
N GLY A 138 -1.79 -5.54 -8.30
CA GLY A 138 -1.19 -5.76 -9.61
C GLY A 138 -0.27 -4.61 -10.04
N TYR A 139 -0.74 -3.37 -9.88
CA TYR A 139 0.05 -2.17 -10.17
C TYR A 139 1.36 -2.14 -9.38
N ASN A 140 1.30 -2.36 -8.07
CA ASN A 140 2.49 -2.31 -7.21
C ASN A 140 3.42 -3.53 -7.44
N ALA A 141 2.88 -4.69 -7.80
CA ALA A 141 3.68 -5.86 -8.19
C ALA A 141 4.43 -5.62 -9.50
N GLY A 142 3.75 -5.11 -10.53
CA GLY A 142 4.38 -4.76 -11.81
C GLY A 142 5.42 -3.63 -11.67
N TYR A 143 5.13 -2.63 -10.83
CA TYR A 143 6.09 -1.61 -10.44
C TYR A 143 7.35 -2.22 -9.79
N LEU A 144 7.18 -3.04 -8.75
CA LEU A 144 8.30 -3.61 -8.01
C LEU A 144 9.16 -4.53 -8.89
N GLU A 145 8.53 -5.34 -9.73
CA GLU A 145 9.24 -6.13 -10.75
C GLU A 145 10.04 -5.23 -11.69
N GLN A 146 9.41 -4.18 -12.24
CA GLN A 146 10.04 -3.28 -13.21
C GLN A 146 11.32 -2.64 -12.66
N ILE A 147 11.30 -2.16 -11.41
CA ILE A 147 12.47 -1.52 -10.80
C ILE A 147 13.55 -2.51 -10.34
N LEU A 148 13.22 -3.79 -10.23
CA LEU A 148 14.18 -4.85 -9.92
C LEU A 148 14.87 -5.40 -11.18
N THR A 149 14.18 -5.43 -12.32
CA THR A 149 14.67 -6.16 -13.50
C THR A 149 15.10 -5.27 -14.66
N HIS A 150 14.37 -4.20 -14.93
CA HIS A 150 14.49 -3.45 -16.19
C HIS A 150 14.86 -1.98 -15.99
N SER A 151 14.50 -1.41 -14.84
CA SER A 151 14.75 -0.01 -14.49
C SER A 151 15.77 0.13 -13.36
N GLN A 152 16.59 -0.89 -13.11
CA GLN A 152 17.62 -0.86 -12.06
C GLN A 152 18.54 0.37 -12.22
N PRO A 153 18.88 1.08 -11.13
CA PRO A 153 19.84 2.17 -11.19
C PRO A 153 21.24 1.71 -11.61
N ILE A 154 21.96 2.53 -12.38
CA ILE A 154 23.34 2.22 -12.81
C ILE A 154 24.33 2.20 -11.64
N ASN A 155 23.99 2.89 -10.54
CA ASN A 155 24.82 3.04 -9.34
C ASN A 155 24.39 2.12 -8.18
N ALA A 156 23.52 1.14 -8.45
CA ALA A 156 22.99 0.23 -7.45
C ALA A 156 22.88 -1.20 -8.00
N VAL A 157 22.88 -2.17 -7.10
CA VAL A 157 22.68 -3.59 -7.40
C VAL A 157 21.32 -4.03 -6.87
N ALA A 158 20.51 -4.62 -7.73
CA ALA A 158 19.26 -5.25 -7.33
C ALA A 158 19.53 -6.53 -6.52
N PRO A 159 18.93 -6.69 -5.34
CA PRO A 159 19.00 -7.95 -4.61
C PRO A 159 18.33 -9.09 -5.38
N ALA A 160 19.03 -10.22 -5.51
CA ALA A 160 18.50 -11.41 -6.16
C ALA A 160 17.26 -11.94 -5.44
N ASN A 161 16.25 -12.35 -6.20
CA ASN A 161 15.01 -12.95 -5.68
C ASN A 161 14.28 -12.07 -4.64
N TYR A 162 14.42 -10.75 -4.72
CA TYR A 162 13.83 -9.82 -3.75
C TYR A 162 12.31 -9.84 -3.74
N PHE A 163 11.71 -9.97 -4.92
CA PHE A 163 10.28 -10.14 -5.12
C PHE A 163 10.02 -11.08 -6.30
N THR A 164 9.11 -12.02 -6.11
CA THR A 164 8.63 -12.93 -7.16
C THR A 164 7.13 -13.09 -7.04
N TYR A 165 6.47 -13.34 -8.16
CA TYR A 165 5.05 -13.69 -8.20
C TYR A 165 4.78 -14.46 -9.51
N GLN A 166 3.72 -15.24 -9.54
CA GLN A 166 3.23 -15.86 -10.77
C GLN A 166 2.06 -15.03 -11.30
N GLY A 167 2.18 -14.47 -12.50
CA GLY A 167 1.16 -13.57 -13.08
C GLY A 167 -0.21 -14.22 -13.28
N GLU A 168 -0.25 -15.56 -13.35
CA GLU A 168 -1.46 -16.38 -13.48
C GLU A 168 -2.10 -16.72 -12.13
N LEU A 169 -1.42 -16.43 -11.01
CA LEU A 169 -1.91 -16.67 -9.66
C LEU A 169 -2.37 -15.36 -9.01
N LEU A 170 -3.57 -15.40 -8.43
CA LEU A 170 -4.18 -14.25 -7.77
C LEU A 170 -3.45 -13.96 -6.45
N LEU A 171 -2.92 -12.73 -6.30
CA LEU A 171 -2.31 -12.24 -5.05
C LEU A 171 -1.15 -13.12 -4.54
N ASP A 172 -0.29 -13.63 -5.42
CA ASP A 172 0.79 -14.60 -5.12
C ASP A 172 2.20 -13.97 -4.92
N GLY A 173 2.27 -12.80 -4.28
CA GLY A 173 3.56 -12.13 -4.07
C GLY A 173 4.42 -12.87 -3.04
N VAL A 174 5.71 -13.09 -3.32
CA VAL A 174 6.70 -13.61 -2.38
C VAL A 174 7.85 -12.62 -2.26
N TYR A 175 8.31 -12.36 -1.04
CA TYR A 175 9.24 -11.28 -0.70
C TYR A 175 10.44 -11.85 0.05
N SER A 176 11.63 -11.28 -0.17
CA SER A 176 12.81 -11.60 0.63
C SER A 176 12.81 -10.90 2.00
N VAL A 177 12.03 -9.83 2.16
CA VAL A 177 11.88 -9.12 3.44
C VAL A 177 10.94 -9.88 4.39
N PRO A 178 11.09 -9.71 5.72
CA PRO A 178 10.19 -10.34 6.68
C PRO A 178 8.71 -10.05 6.40
N ALA A 179 7.89 -11.09 6.44
CA ALA A 179 6.46 -10.97 6.22
C ALA A 179 5.78 -10.17 7.34
N ILE A 180 4.87 -9.25 7.00
CA ILE A 180 3.98 -8.65 8.00
C ILE A 180 3.14 -9.75 8.66
N ARG A 181 2.90 -9.64 9.97
CA ARG A 181 2.21 -10.69 10.75
C ARG A 181 0.91 -11.22 10.14
N PRO A 182 -0.02 -10.38 9.62
CA PRO A 182 -1.30 -10.89 9.12
C PRO A 182 -1.21 -11.60 7.77
N LEU A 183 -0.12 -11.45 7.01
CA LEU A 183 -0.03 -11.95 5.64
C LEU A 183 -0.15 -13.48 5.56
N LYS A 184 0.57 -14.21 6.43
CA LYS A 184 0.51 -15.68 6.48
C LYS A 184 -0.90 -16.17 6.84
N PHE A 185 -1.56 -15.49 7.77
CA PHE A 185 -2.93 -15.83 8.17
C PHE A 185 -3.90 -15.68 6.99
N TRP A 186 -3.89 -14.55 6.29
CA TRP A 186 -4.83 -14.30 5.20
C TRP A 186 -4.58 -15.18 3.97
N ARG A 187 -3.32 -15.51 3.66
CA ARG A 187 -2.99 -16.55 2.66
C ARG A 187 -3.64 -17.90 2.98
N SER A 188 -3.55 -18.31 4.24
CA SER A 188 -4.16 -19.56 4.71
C SER A 188 -5.69 -19.50 4.58
N GLN A 189 -6.33 -18.37 4.88
CA GLN A 189 -7.78 -18.24 4.76
C GLN A 189 -8.26 -18.20 3.31
N VAL A 190 -7.50 -17.60 2.40
CA VAL A 190 -7.78 -17.65 0.96
C VAL A 190 -7.66 -19.09 0.44
N SER A 191 -6.61 -19.81 0.82
CA SER A 191 -6.43 -21.22 0.44
C SER A 191 -7.58 -22.09 0.96
N LEU A 192 -8.00 -21.86 2.20
CA LEU A 192 -9.17 -22.52 2.78
C LEU A 192 -10.44 -22.19 1.99
N ALA A 193 -10.68 -20.92 1.67
CA ALA A 193 -11.84 -20.50 0.88
C ALA A 193 -11.87 -21.19 -0.50
N ALA A 194 -10.74 -21.22 -1.21
CA ALA A 194 -10.63 -21.89 -2.52
C ALA A 194 -10.91 -23.41 -2.45
N SER A 195 -10.56 -24.07 -1.35
CA SER A 195 -10.75 -25.51 -1.18
C SER A 195 -12.15 -25.96 -0.74
N ARG A 196 -12.98 -25.03 -0.25
CA ARG A 196 -14.29 -25.37 0.34
C ARG A 196 -15.40 -25.37 -0.71
N SER A 197 -16.13 -26.48 -0.81
CA SER A 197 -17.26 -26.63 -1.73
C SER A 197 -18.41 -25.66 -1.49
N ASN A 198 -18.57 -25.17 -0.26
CA ASN A 198 -19.60 -24.19 0.10
C ASN A 198 -19.11 -22.73 0.07
N SER A 199 -17.90 -22.47 -0.45
CA SER A 199 -17.36 -21.12 -0.56
C SER A 199 -17.81 -20.44 -1.87
N ARG A 200 -17.93 -19.12 -1.83
CA ARG A 200 -18.15 -18.27 -3.02
C ARG A 200 -16.84 -17.90 -3.74
N TYR A 201 -15.70 -18.52 -3.39
CA TYR A 201 -14.38 -18.14 -3.91
C TYR A 201 -14.34 -18.09 -5.44
N ALA A 202 -14.73 -19.16 -6.14
CA ALA A 202 -14.69 -19.23 -7.60
C ALA A 202 -15.56 -18.13 -8.23
N ALA A 203 -16.81 -17.97 -7.76
CA ALA A 203 -17.71 -16.92 -8.24
C ALA A 203 -17.11 -15.50 -8.08
N ILE A 204 -16.47 -15.23 -6.94
CA ILE A 204 -15.82 -13.94 -6.69
C ILE A 204 -14.54 -13.78 -7.52
N ALA A 205 -13.74 -14.82 -7.71
CA ALA A 205 -12.47 -14.76 -8.43
C ALA A 205 -12.67 -14.68 -9.96
N GLU A 206 -13.57 -15.49 -10.51
CA GLU A 206 -13.86 -15.57 -11.95
C GLU A 206 -14.74 -14.40 -12.41
N GLY A 207 -15.56 -13.85 -11.51
CA GLY A 207 -16.52 -12.80 -11.82
C GLY A 207 -17.87 -13.38 -12.23
N THR A 208 -18.94 -12.69 -11.88
CA THR A 208 -20.32 -13.04 -12.23
C THR A 208 -21.03 -11.83 -12.83
N GLY A 209 -21.95 -12.03 -13.79
CA GLY A 209 -22.78 -10.96 -14.32
C GLY A 209 -22.04 -9.92 -15.17
N GLY A 210 -21.02 -10.34 -15.92
CA GLY A 210 -20.24 -9.46 -16.80
C GLY A 210 -19.11 -8.69 -16.11
N LEU A 211 -18.88 -8.93 -14.82
CA LEU A 211 -17.71 -8.42 -14.11
C LEU A 211 -16.44 -9.15 -14.56
N ASP A 212 -15.35 -8.41 -14.76
CA ASP A 212 -14.04 -9.00 -15.03
C ASP A 212 -13.60 -9.94 -13.90
N SER A 213 -12.87 -10.98 -14.29
CA SER A 213 -12.16 -11.83 -13.33
C SER A 213 -11.12 -11.01 -12.57
N LEU A 214 -10.91 -11.33 -11.30
CA LEU A 214 -9.89 -10.65 -10.48
C LEU A 214 -8.51 -10.82 -11.10
N LEU A 215 -8.23 -11.97 -11.71
CA LEU A 215 -6.97 -12.20 -12.39
C LEU A 215 -6.78 -11.25 -13.58
N SER A 216 -7.80 -11.04 -14.42
CA SER A 216 -7.73 -10.08 -15.53
C SER A 216 -7.43 -8.66 -15.04
N ILE A 217 -8.09 -8.21 -13.96
CA ILE A 217 -7.83 -6.93 -13.33
C ILE A 217 -6.37 -6.84 -12.86
N GLN A 218 -5.87 -7.88 -12.18
CA GLN A 218 -4.48 -7.95 -11.72
C GLN A 218 -3.49 -7.87 -12.88
N SER A 219 -3.66 -8.68 -13.93
CA SER A 219 -2.77 -8.73 -15.09
C SER A 219 -2.71 -7.39 -15.82
N ASN A 220 -3.86 -6.73 -16.02
CA ASN A 220 -3.90 -5.39 -16.62
C ASN A 220 -3.19 -4.36 -15.74
N ALA A 221 -3.34 -4.44 -14.42
CA ALA A 221 -2.69 -3.53 -13.50
C ALA A 221 -1.17 -3.74 -13.44
N ILE A 222 -0.68 -4.99 -13.51
CA ILE A 222 0.74 -5.31 -13.63
C ILE A 222 1.36 -4.59 -14.82
N LEU A 223 0.72 -4.67 -16.00
CA LEU A 223 1.20 -3.98 -17.20
C LEU A 223 1.30 -2.47 -16.99
N ARG A 224 0.29 -1.86 -16.37
CA ARG A 224 0.33 -0.42 -16.05
C ARG A 224 1.45 -0.08 -15.06
N GLY A 225 1.65 -0.90 -14.03
CA GLY A 225 2.75 -0.72 -13.07
C GLY A 225 4.12 -0.73 -13.76
N LYS A 226 4.34 -1.68 -14.67
CA LYS A 226 5.56 -1.76 -15.48
C LYS A 226 5.75 -0.54 -16.37
N LEU A 227 4.72 -0.12 -17.09
CA LEU A 227 4.78 1.03 -18.00
C LEU A 227 5.09 2.32 -17.25
N THR A 228 4.46 2.55 -16.10
CA THR A 228 4.65 3.75 -15.28
C THR A 228 6.10 3.90 -14.80
N TRP A 229 6.81 2.80 -14.55
CA TRP A 229 8.19 2.80 -14.07
C TRP A 229 9.20 2.32 -15.11
N SER A 230 8.80 2.31 -16.38
CA SER A 230 9.66 1.90 -17.49
C SER A 230 10.84 2.88 -17.65
N PRO A 231 12.01 2.43 -18.15
CA PRO A 231 13.15 3.31 -18.38
C PRO A 231 12.86 4.43 -19.39
N GLN A 232 11.86 4.24 -20.25
CA GLN A 232 11.41 5.23 -21.22
C GLN A 232 10.52 6.31 -20.58
N ASN A 233 10.05 6.10 -19.34
CA ASN A 233 9.27 7.07 -18.62
C ASN A 233 10.17 8.20 -18.11
N VAL A 234 10.06 9.37 -18.76
CA VAL A 234 10.80 10.58 -18.38
C VAL A 234 10.27 11.24 -17.11
N PHE A 235 9.15 10.75 -16.55
CA PHE A 235 8.55 11.24 -15.32
C PHE A 235 8.84 10.36 -14.10
N LEU A 236 9.10 9.07 -14.20
CA LEU A 236 9.47 8.23 -13.05
C LEU A 236 10.66 7.37 -13.42
N SER A 237 11.85 7.94 -13.28
CA SER A 237 13.10 7.23 -13.52
C SER A 237 13.97 7.25 -12.29
N ILE A 238 14.51 6.08 -11.98
CA ILE A 238 15.39 5.83 -10.83
C ILE A 238 16.83 5.57 -11.28
N ALA A 239 17.13 5.77 -12.57
CA ALA A 239 18.37 5.31 -13.21
C ALA A 239 19.65 5.76 -12.48
N ASN A 240 19.60 6.91 -11.81
CA ASN A 240 20.76 7.51 -11.15
C ASN A 240 20.77 7.33 -9.62
N TYR A 241 19.78 6.66 -9.02
CA TYR A 241 19.73 6.47 -7.58
C TYR A 241 20.98 5.75 -7.07
N ASP A 242 21.49 6.19 -5.93
CA ASP A 242 22.51 5.45 -5.18
C ASP A 242 21.89 4.22 -4.48
N GLN A 243 22.77 3.33 -4.01
CA GLN A 243 22.33 2.11 -3.32
C GLN A 243 21.41 2.40 -2.12
N PRO A 244 21.71 3.34 -1.19
CA PRO A 244 20.82 3.59 -0.05
C PRO A 244 19.42 4.10 -0.44
N THR A 245 19.32 4.98 -1.43
CA THR A 245 18.01 5.47 -1.90
C THR A 245 17.22 4.35 -2.58
N TYR A 246 17.90 3.52 -3.35
CA TYR A 246 17.29 2.37 -4.00
C TYR A 246 16.82 1.31 -3.00
N ASP A 247 17.62 0.98 -1.98
CA ASP A 247 17.24 0.07 -0.91
C ASP A 247 16.01 0.57 -0.14
N LEU A 248 15.95 1.88 0.15
CA LEU A 248 14.78 2.51 0.76
C LEU A 248 13.54 2.42 -0.14
N LEU A 249 13.69 2.63 -1.45
CA LEU A 249 12.59 2.46 -2.41
C LEU A 249 12.07 1.02 -2.39
N LEU A 250 12.98 0.05 -2.46
CA LEU A 250 12.66 -1.38 -2.49
C LEU A 250 11.98 -1.84 -1.19
N VAL A 251 12.50 -1.46 -0.02
CA VAL A 251 11.97 -1.92 1.27
C VAL A 251 10.59 -1.33 1.55
N THR A 252 10.41 -0.03 1.32
CA THR A 252 9.11 0.63 1.51
C THR A 252 8.06 0.10 0.54
N SER A 253 8.42 -0.11 -0.73
CA SER A 253 7.53 -0.66 -1.75
C SER A 253 7.12 -2.11 -1.45
N ALA A 254 8.06 -2.95 -1.04
CA ALA A 254 7.78 -4.36 -0.71
C ALA A 254 6.83 -4.49 0.49
N TYR A 255 7.05 -3.72 1.55
CA TYR A 255 6.16 -3.74 2.72
C TYR A 255 4.78 -3.15 2.43
N PHE A 256 4.70 -2.07 1.64
CA PHE A 256 3.41 -1.54 1.20
C PHE A 256 2.64 -2.55 0.35
N LEU A 257 3.31 -3.23 -0.59
CA LEU A 257 2.70 -4.28 -1.40
C LEU A 257 2.20 -5.46 -0.55
N GLN A 258 2.93 -5.85 0.50
CA GLN A 258 2.45 -6.84 1.47
C GLN A 258 1.17 -6.39 2.19
N CYS A 259 1.05 -5.11 2.57
CA CYS A 259 -0.14 -4.56 3.21
C CYS A 259 -1.35 -4.59 2.26
N VAL A 260 -1.15 -4.23 0.99
CA VAL A 260 -2.18 -4.32 -0.06
C VAL A 260 -2.59 -5.78 -0.28
N GLN A 261 -1.62 -6.68 -0.43
CA GLN A 261 -1.86 -8.12 -0.61
C GLN A 261 -2.67 -8.69 0.56
N ALA A 262 -2.26 -8.44 1.80
CA ALA A 262 -2.96 -8.95 2.98
C ALA A 262 -4.38 -8.38 3.09
N THR A 263 -4.59 -7.12 2.72
CA THR A 263 -5.92 -6.48 2.70
C THR A 263 -6.82 -7.10 1.63
N ALA A 264 -6.30 -7.33 0.42
CA ALA A 264 -7.01 -7.99 -0.66
C ALA A 264 -7.37 -9.44 -0.30
N GLN A 265 -6.44 -10.18 0.31
CA GLN A 265 -6.66 -11.55 0.77
C GLN A 265 -7.69 -11.62 1.90
N ALA A 266 -7.67 -10.66 2.83
CA ALA A 266 -8.69 -10.54 3.88
C ALA A 266 -10.08 -10.30 3.28
N ALA A 267 -10.18 -9.37 2.33
CA ALA A 267 -11.42 -9.08 1.62
C ALA A 267 -11.94 -10.34 0.90
N LEU A 268 -11.11 -10.97 0.09
CA LEU A 268 -11.45 -12.18 -0.68
C LEU A 268 -11.90 -13.33 0.24
N ALA A 269 -11.11 -13.66 1.26
CA ALA A 269 -11.45 -14.74 2.18
C ALA A 269 -12.74 -14.43 2.96
N SER A 270 -12.93 -13.19 3.41
CA SER A 270 -14.12 -12.80 4.17
C SER A 270 -15.41 -12.89 3.35
N SER A 271 -15.39 -12.38 2.11
CA SER A 271 -16.54 -12.40 1.22
C SER A 271 -16.84 -13.80 0.70
N ALA A 272 -15.79 -14.58 0.42
CA ALA A 272 -15.92 -15.97 -0.04
C ALA A 272 -16.48 -16.92 1.04
N LEU A 273 -16.25 -16.62 2.32
CA LEU A 273 -16.68 -17.45 3.45
C LEU A 273 -17.82 -16.82 4.29
N GLY A 274 -18.30 -15.63 3.94
CA GLY A 274 -19.34 -14.93 4.68
C GLY A 274 -18.93 -14.49 6.09
N GLN A 275 -17.64 -14.26 6.34
CA GLN A 275 -17.10 -13.96 7.67
C GLN A 275 -17.10 -12.46 7.97
N ALA A 276 -18.14 -11.95 8.63
CA ALA A 276 -18.32 -10.52 8.85
C ALA A 276 -17.22 -9.84 9.67
N SER A 277 -16.67 -10.52 10.69
CA SER A 277 -15.56 -9.98 11.48
C SER A 277 -14.29 -9.80 10.64
N TRP A 278 -14.06 -10.70 9.68
CA TRP A 278 -12.94 -10.64 8.73
C TRP A 278 -13.17 -9.53 7.72
N ALA A 279 -14.41 -9.39 7.23
CA ALA A 279 -14.79 -8.32 6.32
C ALA A 279 -14.58 -6.95 6.97
N LYS A 280 -14.95 -6.80 8.24
CA LYS A 280 -14.65 -5.58 9.01
C LYS A 280 -13.14 -5.32 9.14
N ALA A 281 -12.29 -6.34 9.25
CA ALA A 281 -10.83 -6.18 9.23
C ALA A 281 -10.31 -5.72 7.87
N ALA A 282 -10.80 -6.33 6.79
CA ALA A 282 -10.50 -5.91 5.43
C ALA A 282 -10.94 -4.45 5.18
N THR A 283 -12.17 -4.08 5.54
CA THR A 283 -12.73 -2.74 5.37
C THR A 283 -11.93 -1.69 6.16
N ARG A 284 -11.55 -1.96 7.42
CA ARG A 284 -10.68 -1.04 8.18
C ARG A 284 -9.34 -0.84 7.50
N SER A 285 -8.76 -1.89 6.97
CA SER A 285 -7.44 -1.86 6.33
C SER A 285 -7.49 -1.19 4.96
N ASN A 286 -8.54 -1.42 4.19
CA ASN A 286 -8.78 -0.70 2.95
C ASN A 286 -8.96 0.81 3.21
N ALA A 287 -9.66 1.18 4.30
CA ALA A 287 -9.77 2.58 4.71
C ALA A 287 -8.41 3.24 5.00
N MET A 288 -7.37 2.47 5.37
CA MET A 288 -6.01 2.96 5.60
C MET A 288 -5.22 3.19 4.31
N LEU A 289 -5.51 2.45 3.24
CA LEU A 289 -4.86 2.63 1.94
C LEU A 289 -5.23 3.99 1.31
N ILE A 290 -6.47 4.45 1.52
CA ILE A 290 -6.99 5.69 0.92
C ILE A 290 -6.15 6.92 1.32
N PRO A 291 -5.98 7.26 2.62
CA PRO A 291 -5.18 8.42 3.00
C PRO A 291 -3.71 8.26 2.60
N TYR A 292 -3.15 7.05 2.63
CA TYR A 292 -1.77 6.84 2.17
C TYR A 292 -1.61 7.21 0.70
N SER A 293 -2.37 6.58 -0.20
CA SER A 293 -2.22 6.77 -1.64
C SER A 293 -2.59 8.18 -2.09
N SER A 294 -3.66 8.76 -1.55
CA SER A 294 -4.06 10.12 -1.90
C SER A 294 -3.06 11.16 -1.42
N SER A 295 -2.53 11.01 -0.21
CA SER A 295 -1.56 11.96 0.34
C SER A 295 -0.19 11.82 -0.31
N TYR A 296 0.18 10.60 -0.72
CA TYR A 296 1.39 10.34 -1.49
C TYR A 296 1.43 11.14 -2.78
N GLY A 297 0.33 11.13 -3.55
CA GLY A 297 0.21 11.97 -4.75
C GLY A 297 0.38 13.45 -4.41
N VAL A 298 -0.30 13.95 -3.38
CA VAL A 298 -0.20 15.36 -2.97
C VAL A 298 1.25 15.72 -2.57
N GLY A 299 1.92 14.89 -1.76
CA GLY A 299 3.30 15.14 -1.34
C GLY A 299 4.31 15.11 -2.48
N LEU A 300 4.09 14.26 -3.49
CA LEU A 300 4.94 14.18 -4.68
C LEU A 300 4.91 15.48 -5.51
N PHE A 301 3.80 16.22 -5.48
CA PHE A 301 3.58 17.45 -6.24
C PHE A 301 3.53 18.72 -5.38
N ASP A 302 3.73 18.62 -4.08
CA ASP A 302 3.92 19.80 -3.24
C ASP A 302 5.36 20.29 -3.46
N ASN A 303 5.59 21.58 -3.78
CA ASN A 303 6.95 22.12 -3.94
C ASN A 303 7.52 22.72 -2.64
N MET A 304 6.70 22.82 -1.59
CA MET A 304 7.05 23.44 -0.31
C MET A 304 7.21 22.43 0.83
N GLY A 305 6.67 21.22 0.68
CA GLY A 305 6.78 20.16 1.68
C GLY A 305 8.25 19.82 1.99
N GLN A 306 8.57 19.57 3.25
CA GLN A 306 9.91 19.15 3.68
C GLN A 306 9.81 17.90 4.52
N LEU A 307 10.79 17.00 4.41
CA LEU A 307 10.83 15.82 5.26
C LEU A 307 11.00 16.22 6.73
N PRO A 308 10.27 15.56 7.65
CA PRO A 308 10.41 15.83 9.07
C PRO A 308 11.77 15.35 9.56
N THR A 309 12.35 16.09 10.51
CA THR A 309 13.49 15.64 11.29
C THR A 309 13.00 14.87 12.52
N PHE A 310 13.58 13.70 12.75
CA PHE A 310 13.32 12.91 13.96
C PHE A 310 14.56 12.92 14.83
N THR A 311 14.41 13.35 16.08
CA THR A 311 15.46 13.21 17.09
C THR A 311 15.14 11.97 17.92
N VAL A 312 16.03 10.98 17.87
CA VAL A 312 15.92 9.78 18.70
C VAL A 312 16.70 10.08 19.99
N SER A 313 15.98 10.34 21.08
CA SER A 313 16.55 10.51 22.42
C SER A 313 16.77 9.18 23.12
#